data_AF-A0A1Q6LDF9-F1
#
_entry.id   AF-A0A1Q6LDF9-F1
#
_cell.length_a   1.000
_cell.length_b   1.000
_cell.length_c   1.000
_cell.angle_alpha   90.00
_cell.angle_beta   90.00
_cell.angle_gamma   90.00
#
_symmetry.space_group_name_H-M   'P 1'
#
loop_
_entity.id
_entity.type
_entity.pdbx_description
1 polymer ?
#
loop_
_entity_poly.entity_id
_entity_poly.type
_entity_poly.pdbx_seq_one_letter_code
_entity_poly.pdbx_strand_id
1 'polypeptide(L)'
;MNKVIIAGIIIDRTYKFVDKGKVYAIIVINLELEDHKENVKIIAKNNIADYMYRFCKIKDKILIEGNLQNTTDGLMVIVNNVEKLNGKVDKKSI
;
A
#
# COMPACT_ATOMS: atom_id res chain seq x y z
N MET A 1 -18.58 8.39 -4.30
CA MET A 1 -17.27 8.71 -3.70
C MET A 1 -16.53 7.39 -3.48
N ASN A 2 -15.41 7.14 -4.18
CA ASN A 2 -14.61 5.92 -4.03
C ASN A 2 -13.24 6.31 -3.46
N LYS A 3 -13.12 6.22 -2.13
CA LYS A 3 -11.91 6.58 -1.39
C LYS A 3 -11.78 5.63 -0.21
N VAL A 4 -10.58 5.13 0.02
CA VAL A 4 -10.25 4.23 1.11
C VAL A 4 -8.99 4.73 1.81
N ILE A 5 -9.01 4.73 3.14
CA ILE A 5 -7.87 5.04 3.99
C ILE A 5 -7.66 3.82 4.89
N ILE A 6 -6.47 3.24 4.85
CA ILE A 6 -6.14 2.02 5.60
C ILE A 6 -4.81 2.21 6.31
N ALA A 7 -4.76 1.87 7.59
CA ALA A 7 -3.52 1.62 8.29
C ALA A 7 -3.33 0.11 8.49
N GLY A 8 -2.12 -0.38 8.26
CA GLY A 8 -1.82 -1.80 8.42
C GLY A 8 -0.33 -2.10 8.41
N ILE A 9 -0.01 -3.35 8.74
CA ILE A 9 1.36 -3.86 8.80
C ILE A 9 1.66 -4.62 7.52
N ILE A 10 2.81 -4.33 6.90
CA ILE A 10 3.24 -5.06 5.70
C ILE A 10 3.64 -6.49 6.08
N ILE A 11 2.90 -7.48 5.61
CA ILE A 11 3.21 -8.89 5.82
C ILE A 11 3.93 -9.52 4.63
N ASP A 12 3.64 -9.05 3.41
CA ASP A 12 4.26 -9.55 2.18
C ASP A 12 4.28 -8.48 1.10
N ARG A 13 5.27 -8.52 0.21
CA ARG A 13 5.42 -7.58 -0.92
C ARG A 13 6.08 -8.23 -2.13
N THR A 14 5.52 -7.96 -3.30
CA THR A 14 6.07 -8.36 -4.61
C THR A 14 6.26 -7.14 -5.49
N TYR A 15 7.50 -6.88 -5.93
CA TYR A 15 7.82 -5.79 -6.86
C TYR A 15 8.23 -6.35 -8.22
N LYS A 16 7.70 -5.77 -9.30
CA LYS A 16 8.01 -6.18 -10.68
C LYS A 16 7.94 -5.00 -11.65
N PHE A 17 8.75 -5.08 -12.70
CA PHE A 17 8.56 -4.27 -13.90
C PHE A 17 7.64 -5.01 -14.86
N VAL A 18 6.68 -4.30 -15.44
CA VAL A 18 5.77 -4.84 -16.45
C VAL A 18 5.86 -3.96 -17.69
N ASP A 19 6.13 -4.58 -18.83
CA ASP A 19 6.10 -3.91 -20.12
C ASP A 19 4.75 -4.15 -20.81
N LYS A 20 4.04 -3.05 -21.11
CA LYS A 20 2.82 -3.04 -21.94
C LYS A 20 2.88 -1.91 -22.98
N GLY A 21 4.01 -1.80 -23.68
CA GLY A 21 4.30 -0.67 -24.59
C GLY A 21 4.88 0.56 -23.88
N LYS A 22 4.95 0.50 -22.55
CA LYS A 22 5.72 1.36 -21.66
C LYS A 22 6.09 0.52 -20.44
N VAL A 23 7.30 0.70 -19.91
CA VAL A 23 7.73 0.02 -18.69
C VAL A 23 7.07 0.68 -17.48
N TYR A 24 6.37 -0.14 -16.68
CA TYR A 24 5.74 0.27 -15.43
C TYR A 24 6.37 -0.48 -14.25
N ALA A 25 6.73 0.25 -13.20
CA ALA A 25 7.00 -0.36 -11.90
C ALA A 25 5.67 -0.69 -11.21
N ILE A 26 5.54 -1.89 -10.66
CA ILE A 26 4.36 -2.31 -9.91
C ILE A 26 4.81 -2.98 -8.61
N ILE A 27 4.22 -2.58 -7.50
CA ILE A 27 4.33 -3.31 -6.24
C ILE A 27 2.95 -3.75 -5.79
N VAL A 28 2.85 -5.01 -5.37
CA VAL A 28 1.67 -5.57 -4.71
C VAL A 28 2.07 -5.88 -3.28
N ILE A 29 1.26 -5.45 -2.32
CA ILE A 29 1.52 -5.63 -0.89
C ILE A 29 0.28 -6.23 -0.23
N ASN A 30 0.50 -7.20 0.65
CA ASN A 30 -0.51 -7.66 1.58
C ASN A 30 -0.32 -6.90 2.91
N LEU A 31 -1.39 -6.24 3.36
CA LEU A 31 -1.45 -5.57 4.65
C LEU A 31 -2.29 -6.37 5.63
N GLU A 32 -1.76 -6.63 6.81
CA GLU A 32 -2.54 -7.09 7.96
C GLU A 32 -3.10 -5.87 8.69
N LEU A 33 -4.42 -5.84 8.93
CA LEU A 33 -5.07 -4.77 9.68
C LEU A 33 -4.84 -4.99 11.18
N GLU A 34 -4.62 -3.93 11.97
CA GLU A 34 -4.33 -4.10 13.40
C GLU A 34 -5.52 -4.65 14.20
N ASP A 35 -6.73 -4.24 13.85
CA ASP A 35 -7.96 -4.60 14.58
C ASP A 35 -8.64 -5.86 14.03
N HIS A 36 -8.21 -6.35 12.87
CA HIS A 36 -8.84 -7.47 12.17
C HIS A 36 -7.76 -8.40 11.59
N LYS A 37 -7.88 -9.71 11.81
CA LYS A 37 -7.01 -10.73 11.19
C LYS A 37 -7.19 -10.86 9.66
N GLU A 38 -7.83 -9.88 9.04
CA GLU A 38 -8.07 -9.85 7.60
C GLU A 38 -6.92 -9.13 6.90
N ASN A 39 -6.57 -9.66 5.72
CA ASN A 39 -5.52 -9.10 4.90
C ASN A 39 -6.12 -8.30 3.75
N VAL A 40 -5.60 -7.08 3.54
CA VAL A 40 -5.97 -6.25 2.39
C VAL A 40 -4.84 -6.25 1.37
N LYS A 41 -5.18 -6.56 0.12
CA LYS A 41 -4.28 -6.43 -1.02
C LYS A 41 -4.29 -5.01 -1.56
N ILE A 42 -3.11 -4.43 -1.68
CA ILE A 42 -2.90 -3.11 -2.23
C ILE A 42 -1.93 -3.18 -3.40
N ILE A 43 -2.09 -2.28 -4.36
CA ILE A 43 -1.22 -2.16 -5.53
C ILE A 43 -0.83 -0.70 -5.74
N ALA A 44 0.46 -0.46 -5.92
CA ALA A 44 0.98 0.83 -6.35
C ALA A 44 1.72 0.71 -7.67
N LYS A 45 1.80 1.82 -8.40
CA LYS A 45 2.40 1.90 -9.74
C LYS A 45 3.45 3.01 -9.78
N ASN A 46 4.44 2.87 -10.66
CA ASN A 46 5.47 3.86 -10.98
C ASN A 46 6.17 4.41 -9.72
N ASN A 47 6.27 5.74 -9.59
CA ASN A 47 6.99 6.41 -8.50
C ASN A 47 6.54 5.94 -7.10
N ILE A 48 5.25 5.65 -6.91
CA ILE A 48 4.74 5.16 -5.62
C ILE A 48 5.22 3.72 -5.39
N ALA A 49 5.21 2.88 -6.42
CA ALA A 49 5.75 1.51 -6.32
C ALA A 49 7.24 1.53 -5.97
N ASP A 50 8.02 2.40 -6.62
CA ASP A 50 9.45 2.55 -6.37
C ASP A 50 9.73 3.06 -4.96
N TYR A 51 8.97 4.05 -4.50
CA TYR A 51 9.04 4.57 -3.13
C TYR A 51 8.76 3.46 -2.12
N MET A 52 7.63 2.76 -2.25
CA MET A 52 7.25 1.70 -1.32
C MET A 52 8.26 0.55 -1.32
N TYR A 53 8.80 0.17 -2.48
CA TYR A 53 9.82 -0.86 -2.57
C TYR A 53 11.10 -0.48 -1.81
N ARG A 54 11.55 0.78 -1.95
CA ARG A 54 12.78 1.29 -1.34
C ARG A 54 12.64 1.55 0.17
N PHE A 55 11.49 2.06 0.61
CA PHE A 55 11.35 2.64 1.96
C PHE A 55 10.38 1.90 2.88
N CYS A 56 9.47 1.08 2.36
CA CYS A 56 8.49 0.32 3.15
C CYS A 56 8.85 -1.18 3.20
N LYS A 57 9.40 -1.63 4.32
CA LYS A 57 9.86 -3.00 4.58
C LYS A 57 8.74 -3.85 5.19
N ILE A 58 8.91 -5.17 5.13
CA ILE A 58 8.06 -6.11 5.87
C ILE A 58 8.14 -5.76 7.36
N LYS A 59 7.00 -5.85 8.06
CA LYS A 59 6.74 -5.38 9.45
C LYS A 59 6.65 -3.87 9.64
N ASP A 60 6.88 -3.04 8.62
CA ASP A 60 6.59 -1.62 8.75
C ASP A 60 5.07 -1.41 8.80
N LYS A 61 4.64 -0.52 9.70
CA LYS A 61 3.29 0.01 9.71
C LYS A 61 3.18 1.16 8.71
N ILE A 62 2.18 1.11 7.84
CA ILE A 62 1.93 2.15 6.84
C ILE A 62 0.48 2.63 6.92
N LEU A 63 0.28 3.89 6.55
CA LEU A 63 -1.01 4.49 6.24
C LEU A 63 -1.08 4.68 4.73
N ILE A 64 -2.16 4.24 4.10
CA ILE A 64 -2.39 4.43 2.67
C ILE A 64 -3.71 5.17 2.42
N GLU A 65 -3.69 5.98 1.38
CA GLU A 65 -4.89 6.52 0.75
C GLU A 65 -4.98 5.98 -0.67
N GLY A 66 -6.15 5.48 -1.04
CA GLY A 66 -6.37 4.84 -2.32
C GLY A 66 -7.83 4.76 -2.72
N ASN A 67 -8.09 4.03 -3.80
CA ASN A 67 -9.43 3.75 -4.30
C ASN A 67 -9.60 2.24 -4.46
N LEU A 68 -10.81 1.72 -4.23
CA LEU A 68 -11.11 0.32 -4.52
C LEU A 68 -11.30 0.10 -6.01
N GLN A 69 -10.68 -0.96 -6.53
CA GLN A 69 -10.84 -1.38 -7.90
C GLN A 69 -10.96 -2.89 -7.98
N ASN A 70 -11.95 -3.38 -8.74
CA ASN A 70 -12.05 -4.79 -9.05
C ASN A 70 -11.02 -5.15 -10.12
N THR A 71 -10.18 -6.14 -9.83
CA THR A 71 -9.14 -6.64 -10.73
C THR A 71 -9.41 -8.11 -11.06
N THR A 72 -8.65 -8.70 -11.99
CA THR A 72 -8.73 -10.14 -12.27
C THR A 72 -8.39 -11.00 -11.05
N ASP A 73 -7.60 -10.46 -10.12
CA ASP A 73 -7.16 -11.14 -8.90
C ASP A 73 -8.04 -10.78 -7.68
N GLY A 74 -9.20 -10.16 -7.93
CA GLY A 74 -10.18 -9.73 -6.94
C GLY A 74 -10.15 -8.23 -6.64
N LEU A 75 -10.83 -7.85 -5.55
CA LEU A 75 -10.92 -6.46 -5.10
C LEU A 75 -9.58 -6.02 -4.47
N MET A 76 -8.99 -4.97 -5.01
CA MET A 76 -7.72 -4.41 -4.54
C MET A 76 -7.83 -2.91 -4.32
N VAL A 77 -6.95 -2.37 -3.48
CA VAL A 77 -6.81 -0.92 -3.30
C VAL A 77 -5.69 -0.41 -4.19
N ILE A 78 -6.01 0.52 -5.09
CA ILE A 78 -5.01 1.26 -5.86
C ILE A 78 -4.50 2.40 -4.99
N VAL A 79 -3.22 2.40 -4.68
CA VAL A 79 -2.58 3.38 -3.80
C VAL A 79 -2.35 4.69 -4.56
N ASN A 80 -2.87 5.79 -4.01
CA ASN A 80 -2.62 7.15 -4.48
C ASN A 80 -1.60 7.88 -3.61
N ASN A 81 -1.57 7.57 -2.31
CA ASN A 81 -0.61 8.13 -1.36
C ASN A 81 -0.27 7.10 -0.27
N VAL A 82 0.94 7.20 0.28
CA VAL A 82 1.46 6.31 1.32
C VAL A 82 2.33 7.07 2.30
N GLU A 83 2.15 6.78 3.58
CA GLU A 83 2.97 7.29 4.67
C GLU A 83 3.43 6.14 5.55
N LYS A 84 4.72 6.13 5.90
CA LYS A 84 5.27 5.17 6.86
C LYS A 84 5.04 5.69 8.27
N LEU A 85 4.33 4.92 9.09
CA LEU A 85 4.05 5.28 10.48
C LEU A 85 5.26 4.89 11.34
N ASN A 86 6.21 5.80 11.46
CA ASN A 86 7.27 5.70 12.46
C ASN A 86 6.63 5.94 13.84
N GLY A 87 6.99 5.18 14.88
CA GLY A 87 6.35 5.18 16.21
C GLY A 87 6.34 6.50 17.00
N LYS A 88 6.63 7.64 16.38
CA LYS A 88 6.31 8.98 16.91
C LYS A 88 5.09 9.50 16.18
N VAL A 89 3.92 9.10 16.67
CA VAL A 89 2.74 9.95 16.50
C VAL A 89 3.03 11.18 17.35
N ASP A 90 3.41 12.29 16.72
CA ASP A 90 3.35 13.59 17.39
C ASP A 90 1.88 13.79 17.75
N LYS A 91 1.54 13.50 19.01
CA LYS A 91 0.33 14.01 19.62
C LYS A 91 0.47 15.53 19.52
N LYS A 92 -0.19 16.14 18.55
CA LYS A 92 -0.61 17.53 18.70
C LYS A 92 -1.55 17.52 19.90
N SER A 93 -1.01 17.88 21.06
CA SER A 93 -1.81 18.30 22.20
C SER A 93 -2.72 19.42 21.71
N ILE A 94 -4.02 19.16 21.76
CA ILE A 94 -5.06 20.20 21.66
C ILE A 94 -5.02 20.99 22.97
#